data_AF-A0A0B4FJD0-F1
#
_entry.id   AF-A0A0B4FJD0-F1
#
_cell.length_a   1.000
_cell.length_b   1.000
_cell.length_c   1.000
_cell.angle_alpha   90.00
_cell.angle_beta   90.00
_cell.angle_gamma   90.00
#
_symmetry.space_group_name_H-M   'P 1'
#
loop_
_entity.id
_entity.type
_entity.pdbx_description
1 polymer ?
#
loop_
_entity_poly.entity_id
_entity_poly.type
_entity_poly.pdbx_seq_one_letter_code
_entity_poly.pdbx_strand_id
1 'polypeptide(L)'
;PLASAERSMPDLLDQYPLTAGTYHELLDDSGAVRAHWRRLLDHLQRSTPAQLAQRQALLTRQIQENGVTYNVYADPKGADRPWELDLLPHVLAADEWQHLSAGIAQRARLLNAVLADLYGPQR
;
A
#
# COMPACT_ATOMS: atom_id res chain seq x y z
N PRO A 1 -3.76 -35.39 -31.82
CA PRO A 1 -3.38 -33.97 -31.95
C PRO A 1 -4.54 -33.05 -31.59
N LEU A 2 -4.47 -32.43 -30.41
CA LEU A 2 -5.16 -31.21 -30.00
C LEU A 2 -4.54 -30.88 -28.63
N ALA A 3 -3.34 -30.31 -28.67
CA ALA A 3 -2.74 -29.69 -27.50
C ALA A 3 -3.60 -28.47 -27.19
N SER A 4 -4.34 -28.53 -26.08
CA SER A 4 -5.00 -27.37 -25.51
C SER A 4 -3.93 -26.30 -25.29
N ALA A 5 -3.96 -25.25 -26.10
CA ALA A 5 -3.13 -24.07 -25.89
C ALA A 5 -3.54 -23.49 -24.54
N GLU A 6 -2.69 -23.68 -23.53
CA GLU A 6 -2.75 -22.91 -22.30
C GLU A 6 -2.75 -21.44 -22.73
N ARG A 7 -3.89 -20.75 -22.52
CA ARG A 7 -3.92 -19.30 -22.69
C ARG A 7 -2.96 -18.75 -21.65
N SER A 8 -1.75 -18.39 -22.09
CA SER A 8 -0.86 -17.54 -21.31
C SER A 8 -1.70 -16.36 -20.83
N MET A 9 -1.79 -16.19 -19.51
CA MET A 9 -2.49 -15.02 -18.97
C MET A 9 -1.87 -13.77 -19.60
N PRO A 10 -2.68 -12.78 -20.03
CA PRO A 10 -2.15 -11.50 -20.44
C PRO A 10 -1.27 -10.94 -19.31
N ASP A 11 -0.18 -10.26 -19.67
CA ASP A 11 0.69 -9.69 -18.66
C ASP A 11 -0.14 -8.69 -17.83
N LEU A 12 0.05 -8.73 -16.51
CA LEU A 12 -0.74 -7.93 -15.57
C LEU A 12 -0.64 -6.43 -15.90
N LEU A 13 0.45 -6.03 -16.53
CA LEU A 13 0.76 -4.65 -16.87
C LEU A 13 0.34 -4.24 -18.28
N ASP A 14 -0.19 -5.16 -19.11
CA ASP A 14 -0.54 -4.89 -20.51
C ASP A 14 -1.54 -3.73 -20.67
N GLN A 15 -2.43 -3.54 -19.69
CA GLN A 15 -3.46 -2.50 -19.67
C GLN A 15 -3.21 -1.47 -18.56
N TYR A 16 -2.01 -1.46 -17.98
CA TYR A 16 -1.70 -0.55 -16.88
C TYR A 16 -1.58 0.89 -17.40
N PRO A 17 -2.39 1.84 -16.89
CA PRO A 17 -2.44 3.19 -17.44
C PRO A 17 -1.19 3.97 -17.05
N LEU A 18 -0.27 4.13 -18.02
CA LEU A 18 0.91 4.96 -17.88
C LEU A 18 0.61 6.40 -18.29
N THR A 19 0.68 7.33 -17.34
CA THR A 19 0.59 8.76 -17.63
C THR A 19 1.99 9.35 -17.76
N ALA A 20 2.32 9.90 -18.92
CA ALA A 20 3.62 10.49 -19.17
C ALA A 20 3.90 11.67 -18.22
N GLY A 21 5.10 11.71 -17.65
CA GLY A 21 5.54 12.79 -16.74
C GLY A 21 5.11 12.60 -15.28
N THR A 22 4.43 11.50 -14.92
CA THR A 22 4.05 11.18 -13.54
C THR A 22 5.03 10.17 -12.95
N TYR A 23 5.49 10.42 -11.72
CA TYR A 23 6.29 9.44 -10.98
C TYR A 23 5.46 8.18 -10.68
N HIS A 24 6.06 7.00 -10.92
CA HIS A 24 5.44 5.71 -10.63
C HIS A 24 6.22 4.95 -9.56
N GLU A 25 5.49 4.38 -8.62
CA GLU A 25 6.06 3.52 -7.57
C GLU A 25 6.47 2.15 -8.14
N LEU A 26 5.68 1.59 -9.04
CA LEU A 26 5.96 0.27 -9.64
C LEU A 26 7.05 0.33 -10.72
N LEU A 27 7.05 1.39 -11.52
CA LEU A 27 7.85 1.53 -12.73
C LEU A 27 8.89 2.64 -12.57
N ASP A 28 10.09 2.42 -13.10
CA ASP A 28 11.13 3.43 -13.17
C ASP A 28 10.96 4.35 -14.39
N ASP A 29 11.85 5.33 -14.54
CA ASP A 29 11.81 6.32 -15.63
C ASP A 29 11.99 5.70 -17.02
N SER A 30 12.48 4.45 -17.10
CA SER A 30 12.58 3.69 -18.35
C SER A 30 11.33 2.86 -18.66
N GLY A 31 10.35 2.86 -17.75
CA GLY A 31 9.15 2.03 -17.84
C GLY A 31 9.36 0.60 -17.37
N ALA A 32 10.50 0.28 -16.75
CA ALA A 32 10.79 -1.06 -16.23
C ALA A 32 10.33 -1.20 -14.78
N VAL A 33 9.99 -2.44 -14.36
CA VAL A 33 9.57 -2.72 -12.98
C VAL A 33 10.74 -2.54 -12.02
N ARG A 34 10.54 -1.67 -11.01
CA ARG A 34 11.52 -1.40 -9.96
C ARG A 34 11.87 -2.68 -9.22
N ALA A 35 13.15 -2.83 -8.85
CA ALA A 35 13.67 -4.08 -8.30
C ALA A 35 12.92 -4.57 -7.05
N HIS A 36 12.52 -3.66 -6.15
CA HIS A 36 11.80 -4.01 -4.92
C HIS A 36 10.37 -4.50 -5.17
N TRP A 37 9.75 -4.15 -6.30
CA TRP A 37 8.42 -4.62 -6.68
C TRP A 37 8.42 -6.00 -7.35
N ARG A 38 9.54 -6.42 -7.97
CA ARG A 38 9.60 -7.63 -8.82
C ARG A 38 9.05 -8.87 -8.13
N ARG A 39 9.48 -9.14 -6.89
CA ARG A 39 9.04 -10.33 -6.13
C ARG A 39 7.53 -10.37 -5.91
N LEU A 40 6.92 -9.21 -5.64
CA LEU A 40 5.47 -9.12 -5.47
C LEU A 40 4.77 -9.31 -6.81
N LEU A 41 5.24 -8.64 -7.87
CA LEU A 41 4.69 -8.76 -9.21
C LEU A 41 4.72 -10.20 -9.71
N ASP A 42 5.85 -10.91 -9.55
CA ASP A 42 5.99 -12.34 -9.90
C ASP A 42 4.98 -13.22 -9.16
N HIS A 43 4.63 -12.87 -7.92
CA HIS A 43 3.60 -13.57 -7.16
C HIS A 43 2.18 -13.24 -7.65
N LEU A 44 1.94 -12.00 -8.07
CA LEU A 44 0.65 -11.57 -8.61
C LEU A 44 0.39 -12.18 -9.99
N GLN A 45 1.38 -12.20 -10.88
CA GLN A 45 1.28 -12.81 -12.21
C GLN A 45 0.98 -14.32 -12.14
N ARG A 46 1.45 -15.00 -11.09
CA ARG A 46 1.15 -16.43 -10.83
C ARG A 46 -0.16 -16.67 -10.11
N SER A 47 -0.85 -15.63 -9.64
CA SER A 47 -2.12 -15.75 -8.93
C SER A 47 -3.29 -15.67 -9.91
N THR A 48 -4.27 -16.56 -9.76
CA THR A 48 -5.50 -16.48 -10.56
C THR A 48 -6.45 -15.42 -9.98
N PRO A 49 -7.37 -14.85 -10.79
CA PRO A 49 -8.38 -13.91 -10.28
C PRO A 49 -9.19 -14.46 -9.10
N ALA A 50 -9.52 -15.76 -9.12
CA ALA A 50 -10.25 -16.41 -8.04
C ALA A 50 -9.44 -16.45 -6.72
N GLN A 51 -8.12 -16.69 -6.80
CA GLN A 51 -7.25 -16.65 -5.62
C GLN A 51 -7.14 -15.24 -5.03
N LEU A 52 -7.06 -14.22 -5.87
CA LEU A 52 -7.05 -12.82 -5.41
C LEU A 52 -8.38 -12.42 -4.76
N ALA A 53 -9.51 -12.81 -5.36
CA ALA A 53 -10.83 -12.59 -4.78
C ALA A 53 -10.99 -13.30 -3.41
N GLN A 54 -10.47 -14.53 -3.29
CA GLN A 54 -10.46 -15.25 -2.03
C GLN A 54 -9.63 -14.52 -0.96
N ARG A 55 -8.43 -14.02 -1.31
CA ARG A 55 -7.59 -13.24 -0.38
C ARG A 55 -8.28 -11.94 0.05
N GLN A 56 -8.95 -11.24 -0.87
CA GLN A 56 -9.74 -10.04 -0.54
C GLN A 56 -10.87 -10.37 0.45
N ALA A 57 -11.62 -11.45 0.23
CA ALA A 57 -12.70 -11.86 1.13
C ALA A 57 -12.18 -12.20 2.54
N LEU A 58 -11.02 -12.87 2.62
CA LEU A 58 -10.34 -13.15 3.88
C LEU A 58 -9.91 -11.86 4.60
N LEU A 59 -9.35 -10.90 3.87
CA LEU A 59 -8.95 -9.60 4.41
C LEU A 59 -10.15 -8.85 5.00
N THR A 60 -11.24 -8.73 4.25
CA THR A 60 -12.47 -8.07 4.70
C THR A 60 -13.04 -8.76 5.94
N ARG A 61 -13.04 -10.10 5.99
CA ARG A 61 -13.48 -10.85 7.16
C ARG A 61 -12.59 -10.58 8.38
N GLN A 62 -11.27 -10.57 8.21
CA GLN A 62 -10.34 -10.30 9.31
C GLN A 62 -10.51 -8.89 9.89
N ILE A 63 -10.80 -7.89 9.05
CA ILE A 63 -11.07 -6.53 9.53
C ILE A 63 -12.32 -6.51 10.40
N GLN A 64 -13.39 -7.19 9.96
CA GLN A 64 -14.64 -7.30 10.72
C GLN A 64 -14.45 -8.04 12.05
N GLU A 65 -13.72 -9.17 12.04
CA GLU A 65 -13.46 -9.99 13.23
C GLU A 65 -12.58 -9.28 14.25
N ASN A 66 -11.58 -8.50 13.81
CA ASN A 66 -10.69 -7.75 14.71
C ASN A 66 -11.31 -6.44 15.23
N GLY A 67 -12.54 -6.09 14.81
CA GLY A 67 -13.21 -4.87 15.24
C GLY A 67 -12.44 -3.59 14.88
N VAL A 68 -11.65 -3.61 13.80
CA VAL A 68 -10.91 -2.43 13.36
C VAL A 68 -11.89 -1.44 12.73
N THR A 69 -12.36 -0.49 13.52
CA THR A 69 -13.30 0.57 13.10
C THR A 69 -12.61 1.93 13.07
N TYR A 70 -13.09 2.81 12.20
CA TYR A 70 -12.73 4.22 12.23
C TYR A 70 -13.77 4.97 13.08
N ASN A 71 -13.37 5.61 14.18
CA ASN A 71 -14.23 6.56 14.88
C ASN A 71 -14.31 7.84 14.04
N VAL A 72 -15.37 7.98 13.24
CA VAL A 72 -15.66 9.24 12.54
C VAL A 72 -16.21 10.22 13.59
N TYR A 73 -15.34 11.00 14.22
CA TYR A 73 -15.70 12.06 15.18
C TYR A 73 -16.59 13.19 14.58
N ALA A 74 -17.01 13.06 13.33
CA ALA A 74 -17.80 14.06 12.58
C ALA A 74 -19.19 13.58 12.10
N ASP A 75 -19.61 12.33 12.37
CA ASP A 75 -20.97 11.87 12.05
C ASP A 75 -21.89 12.03 13.29
N PRO A 76 -22.94 12.88 13.24
CA PRO A 76 -23.91 13.02 14.33
C PRO A 76 -24.65 11.72 14.70
N LYS A 77 -24.61 10.70 13.82
CA LYS A 77 -25.25 9.40 14.03
C LYS A 77 -24.33 8.33 14.64
N GLY A 78 -23.04 8.63 14.86
CA GLY A 78 -22.10 7.69 15.49
C GLY A 78 -21.95 6.36 14.75
N ALA A 79 -22.14 6.34 13.43
CA ALA A 79 -22.07 5.11 12.66
C ALA A 79 -20.62 4.69 12.42
N ASP A 80 -20.18 3.61 13.07
CA ASP A 80 -18.91 2.96 12.79
C ASP A 80 -18.88 2.50 11.32
N ARG A 81 -17.92 3.02 10.54
CA ARG A 81 -17.61 2.47 9.22
C ARG A 81 -16.50 1.42 9.35
N PRO A 82 -16.65 0.24 8.72
CA PRO A 82 -15.59 -0.74 8.68
C PRO A 82 -14.38 -0.15 7.96
N TRP A 83 -13.19 -0.40 8.49
CA TRP A 83 -11.96 0.00 7.83
C TRP A 83 -11.82 -0.70 6.47
N GLU A 84 -11.42 0.04 5.45
CA GLU A 84 -11.09 -0.53 4.14
C GLU A 84 -9.57 -0.65 4.02
N LEU A 85 -9.11 -1.83 3.62
CA LEU A 85 -7.70 -2.13 3.41
C LEU A 85 -7.52 -2.68 2.00
N ASP A 86 -6.56 -2.12 1.29
CA ASP A 86 -6.14 -2.63 0.00
C ASP A 86 -5.47 -3.99 0.14
N LEU A 87 -5.78 -4.90 -0.79
CA LEU A 87 -5.15 -6.23 -0.83
C LEU A 87 -3.66 -6.17 -1.10
N LEU A 88 -3.23 -5.19 -1.91
CA LEU A 88 -1.85 -5.07 -2.34
C LEU A 88 -1.09 -4.15 -1.39
N PRO A 89 0.05 -4.60 -0.84
CA PRO A 89 0.86 -3.73 -0.02
C PRO A 89 1.53 -2.66 -0.89
N HIS A 90 1.76 -1.49 -0.29
CA HIS A 90 2.65 -0.49 -0.84
C HIS A 90 4.10 -0.87 -0.50
N VAL A 91 4.90 -1.19 -1.52
CA VAL A 91 6.27 -1.68 -1.31
C VAL A 91 7.25 -0.51 -1.37
N LEU A 92 8.00 -0.33 -0.29
CA LEU A 92 9.10 0.64 -0.21
C LEU A 92 10.44 -0.09 -0.21
N ALA A 93 11.44 0.51 -0.86
CA ALA A 93 12.80 -0.01 -0.82
C ALA A 93 13.39 0.14 0.59
N ALA A 94 14.26 -0.78 1.00
CA ALA A 94 14.78 -0.81 2.36
C ALA A 94 15.66 0.40 2.68
N ASP A 95 16.50 0.82 1.73
CA ASP A 95 17.34 2.01 1.80
C ASP A 95 16.51 3.30 1.84
N GLU A 96 15.44 3.37 1.04
CA GLU A 96 14.48 4.47 1.10
C GLU A 96 13.82 4.56 2.48
N TRP A 97 13.31 3.44 3.01
CA TRP A 97 12.71 3.40 4.33
C TRP A 97 13.67 3.82 5.44
N GLN A 98 14.94 3.40 5.36
CA GLN A 98 15.97 3.82 6.32
C GLN A 98 16.13 5.35 6.34
N HIS A 99 16.16 5.99 5.18
CA HIS A 99 16.25 7.44 5.09
C HIS A 99 14.99 8.13 5.62
N LEU A 100 13.81 7.68 5.18
CA LEU A 100 12.52 8.24 5.58
C LEU A 100 12.29 8.13 7.09
N SER A 101 12.50 6.95 7.65
CA SER A 101 12.29 6.69 9.08
C SER A 101 13.21 7.55 9.96
N ALA A 102 14.48 7.74 9.58
CA ALA A 102 15.39 8.63 10.29
C ALA A 102 14.91 10.09 10.26
N GLY A 103 14.46 10.57 9.09
CA GLY A 103 13.91 11.91 8.92
C GLY A 103 12.61 12.13 9.68
N ILE A 104 11.73 11.13 9.73
CA ILE A 104 10.48 11.17 10.51
C ILE A 104 10.80 11.24 12.00
N ALA A 105 11.69 10.39 12.51
CA ALA A 105 12.10 10.39 13.91
C ALA A 105 12.77 11.69 14.33
N GLN A 106 13.53 12.33 13.43
CA GLN A 106 14.12 13.65 13.67
C GLN A 106 13.06 14.74 13.77
N ARG A 107 12.09 14.77 12.85
CA ARG A 107 10.98 15.75 12.88
C ARG A 107 10.09 15.57 14.10
N ALA A 108 9.79 14.32 14.49
CA ALA A 108 9.01 14.05 15.71
C ALA A 108 9.69 14.62 16.96
N ARG A 109 11.02 14.46 17.08
CA ARG A 109 11.79 15.06 18.19
C ARG A 109 11.74 16.58 18.18
N LEU A 110 11.88 17.20 17.00
CA LEU A 110 11.78 18.65 16.85
C LEU A 110 10.40 19.15 17.27
N LEU A 111 9.33 18.55 16.77
CA LEU A 111 7.96 18.93 17.10
C LEU A 111 7.67 18.78 18.60
N ASN A 112 8.15 17.71 19.22
CA ASN A 112 8.03 17.53 20.67
C ASN A 112 8.78 18.62 21.45
N ALA A 113 9.98 19.02 21.01
CA ALA A 113 10.73 20.09 21.64
C ALA A 113 10.01 21.44 21.50
N VAL A 114 9.45 21.74 20.32
CA VAL A 114 8.65 22.95 20.08
C VAL A 114 7.42 22.97 20.99
N LEU A 115 6.68 21.85 21.11
CA LEU A 115 5.54 21.77 22.01
C LEU A 115 5.95 21.98 23.47
N ALA A 116 7.06 21.36 23.90
CA ALA A 116 7.58 21.51 25.25
C ALA A 116 8.03 22.95 25.55
N ASP A 117 8.52 23.68 24.54
CA ASP A 117 8.88 25.08 24.68
C ASP A 117 7.64 25.98 24.79
N LEU A 118 6.73 25.88 23.83
CA LEU A 118 5.50 26.69 23.76
C LEU A 118 4.61 26.55 25.00
N TYR A 119 4.43 25.32 25.47
CA TYR A 119 3.58 24.99 26.62
C TYR A 119 4.37 24.88 27.94
N GLY A 120 5.68 25.06 27.90
CA GLY A 120 6.57 25.00 29.05
C GLY A 120 7.09 26.37 29.45
N PRO A 121 8.32 26.45 29.97
CA PRO A 121 8.91 27.70 30.44
C PRO A 121 9.24 28.73 29.34
N GLN A 122 9.00 28.42 28.06
CA GLN A 122 9.30 29.29 26.91
C GLN A 122 10.76 29.77 26.89
N ARG A 123 11.69 28.83 26.67
CA ARG A 123 13.15 29.03 26.67
C ARG A 123 13.78 28.93 25.29
#